data_AF-A0A834I7D3-F1
#
_entry.id   AF-A0A834I7D3-F1
#
_cell.length_a   1.000
_cell.length_b   1.000
_cell.length_c   1.000
_cell.angle_alpha   90.00
_cell.angle_beta   90.00
_cell.angle_gamma   90.00
#
_symmetry.space_group_name_H-M   'P 1'
#
loop_
_entity.id
_entity.type
_entity.pdbx_description
1 polymer ?
#
loop_
_entity_poly.entity_id
_entity_poly.type
_entity_poly.pdbx_seq_one_letter_code
_entity_poly.pdbx_strand_id
1 'polypeptide(L)'
;MPDTSPRGEHVADDVHWDLGHGAGFYINATEQPWAAHYQMESYIAEELYALVKDNFNLSADHIGIFGHSMGGHGALTLALKYPEKFKSVSAFAPICAPTQCPWGEKSI
;
A
#
# COMPACT_ATOMS: atom_id res chain seq x y z
N MET A 1 5.80 -11.45 5.92
CA MET A 1 4.68 -11.01 5.06
C MET A 1 4.88 -9.53 4.80
N PRO A 2 4.75 -9.01 3.56
CA PRO A 2 4.83 -7.58 3.32
C PRO A 2 3.81 -6.85 4.21
N ASP A 3 4.18 -5.69 4.74
CA ASP A 3 3.40 -4.93 5.70
C ASP A 3 2.24 -4.24 4.95
N THR A 4 1.16 -4.99 4.72
CA THR A 4 0.00 -4.57 3.92
C THR A 4 -1.16 -4.08 4.78
N SER A 5 -1.03 -4.12 6.11
CA SER A 5 -2.03 -3.65 7.06
C SER A 5 -1.37 -3.08 8.32
N PRO A 6 -2.08 -2.23 9.07
CA PRO A 6 -1.64 -1.75 10.38
C PRO A 6 -1.48 -2.88 11.39
N ARG A 7 -0.81 -2.59 12.51
CA ARG A 7 -0.59 -3.55 13.62
C ARG A 7 -1.19 -3.03 14.92
N GLY A 8 -1.85 -3.90 15.67
CA GLY A 8 -2.34 -3.61 17.02
C GLY A 8 -3.61 -4.38 17.38
N GLU A 9 -3.85 -4.61 18.67
CA GLU A 9 -5.02 -5.36 19.15
C GLU A 9 -6.38 -4.66 18.88
N HIS A 10 -6.34 -3.36 18.57
CA HIS A 10 -7.52 -2.54 18.31
C HIS A 10 -7.75 -2.24 16.82
N VAL A 11 -6.92 -2.81 15.94
CA VAL A 11 -7.09 -2.65 14.49
C VAL A 11 -8.31 -3.44 14.04
N ALA A 12 -9.19 -2.79 13.28
CA ALA A 12 -10.35 -3.45 12.71
C ALA A 12 -9.91 -4.60 11.81
N ASP A 13 -10.63 -5.73 11.85
CA ASP A 13 -10.29 -6.92 11.08
C ASP A 13 -11.56 -7.56 10.51
N ASP A 14 -11.41 -8.40 9.48
CA ASP A 14 -12.50 -9.16 8.89
C ASP A 14 -12.24 -10.67 9.04
N VAL A 15 -13.32 -11.46 9.05
CA VAL A 15 -13.21 -12.93 9.05
C VAL A 15 -12.75 -13.47 7.70
N HIS A 16 -12.97 -12.71 6.63
CA HIS A 16 -12.50 -13.03 5.30
C HIS A 16 -11.07 -12.56 5.08
N TRP A 17 -10.25 -13.44 4.50
CA TRP A 17 -8.85 -13.17 4.18
C TRP A 17 -8.64 -11.99 3.21
N ASP A 18 -9.69 -11.59 2.48
CA ASP A 18 -9.66 -10.63 1.40
C ASP A 18 -9.98 -9.19 1.86
N LEU A 19 -10.20 -8.97 3.16
CA LEU A 19 -10.41 -7.68 3.80
C LEU A 19 -9.73 -7.65 5.18
N GLY A 20 -9.31 -6.48 5.66
CA GLY A 20 -8.70 -6.36 6.99
C GLY A 20 -7.21 -6.73 7.00
N HIS A 21 -6.77 -7.48 8.00
CA HIS A 21 -5.34 -7.77 8.20
C HIS A 21 -4.74 -8.50 6.99
N GLY A 22 -3.60 -8.01 6.50
CA GLY A 22 -2.97 -8.54 5.30
C GLY A 22 -3.56 -8.03 3.97
N ALA A 23 -4.67 -7.27 4.00
CA ALA A 23 -5.43 -6.85 2.81
C ALA A 23 -5.77 -5.34 2.82
N GLY A 24 -4.83 -4.46 3.16
CA GLY A 24 -5.08 -3.00 3.23
C GLY A 24 -5.02 -2.25 1.89
N PHE A 25 -4.83 -2.94 0.76
CA PHE A 25 -4.88 -2.41 -0.61
C PHE A 25 -3.98 -1.21 -0.97
N TYR A 26 -3.11 -0.76 -0.07
CA TYR A 26 -2.25 0.43 -0.24
C TYR A 26 -3.04 1.72 -0.48
N ILE A 27 -4.22 1.81 0.14
CA ILE A 27 -5.08 3.01 0.11
C ILE A 27 -5.18 3.64 1.51
N ASN A 28 -5.69 4.86 1.55
CA ASN A 28 -6.14 5.50 2.77
C ASN A 28 -7.66 5.29 2.90
N ALA A 29 -8.07 4.46 3.85
CA ALA A 29 -9.47 4.15 4.09
C ALA A 29 -10.21 5.40 4.64
N THR A 30 -11.40 5.65 4.12
CA THR A 30 -12.28 6.75 4.55
C THR A 30 -13.42 6.29 5.45
N GLU A 31 -13.82 5.02 5.32
CA GLU A 31 -14.95 4.45 6.06
C GLU A 31 -14.54 3.91 7.42
N GLN A 32 -15.37 4.13 8.44
CA GLN A 32 -15.20 3.53 9.76
C GLN A 32 -15.62 2.04 9.73
N PRO A 33 -14.95 1.15 10.48
CA PRO A 33 -13.88 1.42 11.45
C PRO A 33 -12.47 1.51 10.83
N TRP A 34 -12.32 1.23 9.53
CA TRP A 34 -11.04 1.10 8.84
C TRP A 34 -10.20 2.39 8.85
N ALA A 35 -10.86 3.53 8.67
CA ALA A 35 -10.21 4.85 8.62
C ALA A 35 -9.34 5.16 9.85
N ALA A 36 -9.62 4.55 11.01
CA ALA A 36 -8.81 4.73 12.21
C ALA A 36 -7.36 4.25 12.05
N HIS A 37 -7.11 3.23 11.23
CA HIS A 37 -5.80 2.58 11.15
C HIS A 37 -5.31 2.36 9.71
N TYR A 38 -6.20 2.09 8.75
CA TYR A 38 -5.85 1.70 7.38
C TYR A 38 -5.47 2.90 6.51
N GLN A 39 -4.35 3.54 6.85
CA GLN A 39 -3.76 4.66 6.12
C GLN A 39 -2.49 4.20 5.37
N MET A 40 -2.64 3.13 4.58
CA MET A 40 -1.49 2.41 4.02
C MET A 40 -0.79 3.18 2.89
N GLU A 41 -1.52 4.05 2.19
CA GLU A 41 -0.92 4.93 1.18
C GLU A 41 0.04 5.93 1.86
N SER A 42 -0.46 6.64 2.88
CA SER A 42 0.34 7.60 3.66
C SER A 42 1.50 6.92 4.39
N TYR A 43 1.26 5.74 4.96
CA TYR A 43 2.33 4.96 5.60
C TYR A 43 3.48 4.69 4.63
N ILE A 44 3.21 4.22 3.41
CA ILE A 44 4.28 3.90 2.45
C ILE A 44 4.90 5.17 1.84
N ALA A 45 4.08 6.10 1.35
CA ALA A 45 4.55 7.23 0.55
C ALA A 45 5.14 8.38 1.38
N GLU A 46 4.78 8.47 2.65
CA GLU A 46 5.19 9.57 3.53
C GLU A 46 6.05 9.05 4.69
N GLU A 47 5.46 8.27 5.60
CA GLU A 47 6.11 7.87 6.85
C GLU A 47 7.31 6.95 6.60
N LEU A 48 7.07 5.78 6.00
CA LEU A 48 8.11 4.78 5.74
C LEU A 48 9.15 5.30 4.77
N TYR A 49 8.73 6.02 3.72
CA TYR A 49 9.65 6.65 2.77
C TYR A 49 10.63 7.59 3.48
N ALA A 50 10.12 8.50 4.32
CA ALA A 50 10.96 9.44 5.06
C ALA A 50 11.85 8.71 6.07
N LEU A 51 11.29 7.78 6.86
CA LEU A 51 12.04 6.99 7.84
C LEU A 51 13.21 6.24 7.20
N VAL A 52 12.98 5.53 6.10
CA VAL A 52 14.04 4.76 5.45
C VAL A 52 15.07 5.70 4.82
N LYS A 53 14.64 6.77 4.16
CA LYS A 53 15.55 7.73 3.54
C LYS A 53 16.47 8.39 4.58
N ASP A 54 15.91 8.82 5.71
CA ASP A 54 16.61 9.58 6.74
C ASP A 54 17.50 8.67 7.62
N ASN A 55 17.06 7.46 7.96
CA ASN A 55 17.85 6.55 8.79
C ASN A 55 18.98 5.84 8.02
N PHE A 56 18.85 5.70 6.69
CA PHE A 56 19.84 5.01 5.87
C PHE A 56 20.58 5.92 4.88
N ASN A 57 20.39 7.25 4.96
CA ASN A 57 21.03 8.25 4.09
C ASN A 57 20.86 7.93 2.59
N LEU A 58 19.65 7.54 2.17
CA LEU A 58 19.38 7.22 0.78
C LEU A 58 19.25 8.48 -0.08
N SER A 59 19.76 8.44 -1.31
CA SER A 59 19.48 9.47 -2.30
C SER A 59 18.03 9.36 -2.78
N ALA A 60 17.28 10.46 -2.68
CA ALA A 60 15.90 10.54 -3.19
C ALA A 60 15.80 10.28 -4.70
N ASP A 61 16.88 10.49 -5.45
CA ASP A 61 16.92 10.28 -6.90
C ASP A 61 17.15 8.82 -7.32
N HIS A 62 17.28 7.90 -6.37
CA HIS A 62 17.60 6.50 -6.64
C HIS A 62 16.67 5.50 -5.94
N ILE A 63 15.43 5.91 -5.66
CA ILE A 63 14.43 5.05 -5.03
C ILE A 63 13.49 4.48 -6.10
N GLY A 64 13.35 3.15 -6.12
CA GLY A 64 12.39 2.43 -6.95
C GLY A 64 11.37 1.69 -6.09
N ILE A 65 10.22 1.35 -6.67
CA ILE A 65 9.17 0.58 -6.01
C ILE A 65 8.81 -0.65 -6.84
N PHE A 66 8.52 -1.77 -6.18
CA PHE A 66 8.02 -2.95 -6.85
C PHE A 66 7.07 -3.73 -5.94
N GLY A 67 6.30 -4.64 -6.52
CA GLY A 67 5.44 -5.51 -5.73
C GLY A 67 4.84 -6.68 -6.49
N HIS A 68 4.20 -7.58 -5.74
CA HIS A 68 3.53 -8.77 -6.25
C HIS A 68 2.02 -8.73 -5.94
N SER A 69 1.16 -9.09 -6.89
CA SER A 69 -0.30 -9.17 -6.69
C SER A 69 -0.90 -7.84 -6.19
N MET A 70 -1.53 -7.82 -5.01
CA MET A 70 -1.97 -6.59 -4.35
C MET A 70 -0.80 -5.60 -4.13
N GLY A 71 0.40 -6.09 -3.81
CA GLY A 71 1.61 -5.27 -3.75
C GLY A 71 2.02 -4.70 -5.11
N GLY A 72 1.76 -5.43 -6.19
CA GLY A 72 1.97 -4.93 -7.55
C GLY A 72 1.00 -3.80 -7.90
N HIS A 73 -0.25 -3.89 -7.41
CA HIS A 73 -1.21 -2.80 -7.50
C HIS A 73 -0.69 -1.55 -6.78
N GLY A 74 -0.33 -1.68 -5.50
CA GLY A 74 0.22 -0.58 -4.71
C GLY A 74 1.48 0.04 -5.32
N ALA A 75 2.40 -0.76 -5.84
CA ALA A 75 3.59 -0.26 -6.51
C ALA A 75 3.26 0.58 -7.74
N LEU A 76 2.33 0.12 -8.59
CA LEU A 76 1.91 0.86 -9.78
C LEU A 76 1.17 2.14 -9.43
N THR A 77 0.22 2.10 -8.49
CA THR A 77 -0.57 3.29 -8.11
C THR A 77 0.29 4.35 -7.44
N LEU A 78 1.15 3.97 -6.50
CA LEU A 78 2.04 4.89 -5.80
C LEU A 78 3.08 5.52 -6.73
N ALA A 79 3.68 4.74 -7.64
CA ALA A 79 4.62 5.28 -8.62
C ALA A 79 3.96 6.31 -9.56
N LEU A 80 2.71 6.08 -9.97
CA LEU A 80 1.96 7.00 -10.83
C LEU A 80 1.47 8.24 -10.07
N LYS A 81 1.09 8.09 -8.79
CA LYS A 81 0.61 9.18 -7.94
C LYS A 81 1.74 10.08 -7.43
N TYR A 82 2.92 9.51 -7.18
CA TYR A 82 4.11 10.18 -6.66
C TYR A 82 5.34 9.98 -7.58
N PRO A 83 5.29 10.42 -8.85
CA PRO A 83 6.36 10.21 -9.81
C PRO A 83 7.68 10.88 -9.40
N GLU A 84 7.64 11.89 -8.53
CA GLU A 84 8.81 12.54 -7.98
C GLU A 84 9.57 11.65 -6.98
N LYS A 85 8.90 10.70 -6.32
CA LYS A 85 9.49 9.82 -5.29
C LYS A 85 10.09 8.54 -5.88
N PHE A 86 9.43 7.95 -6.88
CA PHE A 86 9.81 6.63 -7.39
C PHE A 86 10.32 6.72 -8.84
N LYS A 87 11.63 6.49 -9.04
CA LYS A 87 12.28 6.62 -10.35
C LYS A 87 12.16 5.37 -11.22
N SER A 88 11.76 4.25 -10.63
CA SER A 88 11.47 3.02 -11.35
C SER A 88 10.32 2.28 -10.67
N VAL A 89 9.55 1.58 -11.49
CA VAL A 89 8.46 0.72 -11.02
C VAL A 89 8.49 -0.61 -11.77
N SER A 90 8.29 -1.71 -11.05
CA SER A 90 8.02 -3.02 -11.65
C SER A 90 7.00 -3.80 -10.83
N ALA A 91 6.37 -4.81 -11.43
CA ALA A 91 5.39 -5.62 -10.73
C ALA A 91 5.36 -7.08 -11.24
N PHE A 92 5.06 -8.00 -10.33
CA PHE A 92 4.79 -9.41 -10.66
C PHE A 92 3.31 -9.73 -10.42
N ALA A 93 2.62 -10.18 -11.47
CA ALA A 93 1.18 -10.51 -11.43
C ALA A 93 0.30 -9.45 -10.72
N PRO A 94 0.40 -8.15 -11.05
CA PRO A 94 -0.34 -7.09 -10.36
C PRO A 94 -1.86 -7.16 -10.56
N ILE A 95 -2.61 -6.67 -9.57
CA ILE A 95 -4.02 -6.31 -9.75
C ILE A 95 -4.08 -4.95 -10.50
N CYS A 96 -4.12 -4.98 -11.84
CA CYS A 96 -4.04 -3.76 -12.66
C CYS A 96 -5.32 -2.91 -12.68
N ALA A 97 -6.48 -3.53 -12.53
CA ALA A 97 -7.79 -2.85 -12.64
C ALA A 97 -8.69 -3.31 -11.49
N PRO A 98 -8.47 -2.82 -10.26
CA PRO A 98 -9.14 -3.36 -9.08
C PRO A 98 -10.65 -3.04 -9.11
N THR A 99 -11.08 -1.97 -9.78
CA THR A 99 -12.51 -1.65 -10.00
C THR A 99 -13.22 -2.59 -10.98
N GLN A 100 -12.48 -3.51 -11.61
CA GLN A 100 -13.01 -4.49 -12.57
C GLN A 100 -12.76 -5.93 -12.09
N CYS A 101 -12.47 -6.13 -10.81
CA CYS A 101 -12.34 -7.47 -10.24
C CYS A 101 -13.07 -7.59 -8.89
N PRO A 102 -13.59 -8.79 -8.55
CA PRO A 102 -14.39 -8.98 -7.34
C PRO A 102 -13.68 -8.61 -6.03
N TRP A 103 -12.34 -8.71 -6.00
CA TRP A 103 -11.59 -8.38 -4.80
C TRP A 103 -11.48 -6.86 -4.58
N GLY A 104 -11.32 -6.08 -5.65
CA GLY A 104 -11.29 -4.63 -5.52
C GLY A 104 -12.66 -4.02 -5.24
N GLU A 105 -13.75 -4.58 -5.76
CA GLU A 105 -15.12 -4.12 -5.43
C GLU A 105 -15.45 -4.14 -3.93
N LYS A 106 -14.81 -5.03 -3.15
CA LYS A 106 -14.99 -5.11 -1.70
C LYS A 106 -14.10 -4.17 -0.90
N SER A 107 -13.03 -3.67 -1.50
CA SER A 107 -11.90 -3.07 -0.78
C SER A 107 -11.68 -1.59 -1.09
N ILE A 108 -12.39 -1.04 -2.09
CA ILE A 108 -12.32 0.35 -2.54
C ILE A 108 -13.60 1.08 -2.13
#